data_AF-A0A914LDV2-F1
#
_entry.id   AF-A0A914LDV2-F1
#
_cell.length_a   1.000
_cell.length_b   1.000
_cell.length_c   1.000
_cell.angle_alpha   90.00
_cell.angle_beta   90.00
_cell.angle_gamma   90.00
#
_symmetry.space_group_name_H-M   'P 1'
#
loop_
_entity.id
_entity.type
_entity.pdbx_description
1 polymer ?
#
loop_
_entity_poly.entity_id
_entity_poly.type
_entity_poly.pdbx_seq_one_letter_code
_entity_poly.pdbx_strand_id
1 'polypeptide(L)'
;MEVGSERKLVPSSLPKSNNNNQTSVGTTTANSERKLFPKSKLVPKESWFQVPCLKGLKNHGNTDYFNALMQCLAGCDRLAEFLLCNDFVEYNKNIIFNSFVNTIRCMWFNNTFVDEFCHKAIRSISNENSTFCLGSQHVFK
;
A
#
# COMPACT_ATOMS: atom_id res chain seq x y z
N MET A 1 64.30 11.80 -15.30
CA MET A 1 64.97 11.83 -14.00
C MET A 1 64.16 10.97 -13.05
N GLU A 2 64.79 9.95 -12.47
CA GLU A 2 64.33 9.25 -11.26
C GLU A 2 64.43 10.23 -10.05
N VAL A 3 63.96 10.00 -8.83
CA VAL A 3 63.87 8.82 -7.92
C VAL A 3 62.62 9.05 -7.01
N GLY A 4 61.81 8.07 -6.57
CA GLY A 4 61.99 7.17 -5.40
C GLY A 4 62.10 7.92 -4.05
N SER A 5 61.72 7.43 -2.85
CA SER A 5 60.95 6.25 -2.39
C SER A 5 60.65 6.47 -0.85
N GLU A 6 59.87 5.70 -0.06
CA GLU A 6 59.20 4.42 -0.30
C GLU A 6 57.94 4.14 0.60
N ARG A 7 57.04 3.30 0.06
CA ARG A 7 56.04 2.34 0.62
C ARG A 7 55.98 2.04 2.14
N LYS A 8 54.77 1.61 2.57
CA LYS A 8 54.50 0.39 3.40
C LYS A 8 53.03 -0.05 3.19
N LEU A 9 52.77 -1.05 2.35
CA LEU A 9 52.63 -2.50 2.65
C LEU A 9 51.24 -2.90 3.22
N VAL A 10 50.46 -3.60 2.39
CA VAL A 10 49.28 -4.42 2.74
C VAL A 10 49.76 -5.84 3.11
N PRO A 11 48.98 -6.69 3.81
CA PRO A 11 48.23 -7.70 3.05
C PRO A 11 46.85 -8.09 3.61
N SER A 12 46.06 -8.69 2.71
CA SER A 12 44.74 -9.30 2.93
C SER A 12 44.76 -10.60 3.75
N SER A 13 43.67 -10.95 4.43
CA SER A 13 43.35 -12.33 4.86
C SER A 13 41.85 -12.55 5.13
N LEU A 14 41.35 -13.74 4.76
CA LEU A 14 39.97 -14.26 4.93
C LEU A 14 39.66 -14.72 6.39
N PRO A 15 38.38 -14.97 6.75
CA PRO A 15 37.98 -15.29 8.12
C PRO A 15 38.38 -16.71 8.57
N LYS A 16 38.53 -16.91 9.89
CA LYS A 16 38.81 -18.22 10.51
C LYS A 16 37.53 -18.87 11.06
N SER A 17 37.43 -20.18 10.81
CA SER A 17 36.39 -21.10 11.29
C SER A 17 36.73 -21.72 12.67
N ASN A 18 35.76 -22.47 13.22
CA ASN A 18 35.82 -23.45 14.33
C ASN A 18 35.48 -22.91 15.74
N ASN A 19 34.77 -23.64 16.62
CA ASN A 19 33.99 -24.89 16.43
C ASN A 19 32.98 -25.10 17.57
N ASN A 20 31.84 -25.74 17.23
CA ASN A 20 31.05 -26.73 17.97
C ASN A 20 31.07 -26.82 19.52
N ASN A 21 29.86 -26.89 20.13
CA ASN A 21 29.44 -28.11 20.85
C ASN A 21 27.92 -28.19 21.17
N GLN A 22 27.31 -29.24 20.60
CA GLN A 22 26.23 -30.12 21.12
C GLN A 22 24.88 -29.57 21.69
N THR A 23 23.84 -29.81 20.88
CA THR A 23 22.63 -30.59 21.23
C THR A 23 21.60 -30.04 22.26
N SER A 24 20.48 -29.53 21.75
CA SER A 24 19.14 -29.98 22.22
C SER A 24 18.12 -29.96 21.07
N VAL A 25 17.13 -30.85 21.14
CA VAL A 25 16.05 -30.96 20.14
C VAL A 25 14.95 -29.97 20.50
N GLY A 26 14.57 -29.10 19.56
CA GLY A 26 13.53 -28.09 19.78
C GLY A 26 12.80 -27.73 18.48
N THR A 27 11.68 -28.41 18.22
CA THR A 27 10.77 -28.07 17.13
C THR A 27 10.06 -26.75 17.46
N THR A 28 10.41 -25.65 16.78
CA THR A 28 9.66 -24.40 16.90
C THR A 28 9.38 -23.78 15.54
N THR A 29 8.17 -24.01 15.06
CA THR A 29 7.57 -23.31 13.92
C THR A 29 7.52 -21.81 14.21
N ALA A 30 8.44 -21.03 13.64
CA ALA A 30 8.44 -19.58 13.75
C ALA A 30 7.33 -18.98 12.87
N ASN A 31 6.10 -19.05 13.37
CA ASN A 31 4.91 -18.48 12.74
C ASN A 31 5.02 -16.94 12.79
N SER A 32 5.63 -16.34 11.77
CA SER A 32 5.67 -14.88 11.64
C SER A 32 4.28 -14.41 11.17
N GLU A 33 3.43 -14.08 12.14
CA GLU A 33 2.07 -13.58 11.93
C GLU A 33 2.10 -12.23 11.20
N ARG A 34 2.17 -12.30 9.86
CA ARG A 34 1.81 -11.18 8.99
C ARG A 34 0.37 -10.79 9.32
N LYS A 35 0.16 -9.59 9.87
CA LYS A 35 -1.18 -9.02 10.11
C LYS A 35 -1.94 -8.89 8.78
N LEU A 36 -2.62 -9.96 8.42
CA LEU A 36 -3.66 -9.98 7.40
C LEU A 36 -4.71 -8.93 7.80
N PHE A 37 -5.17 -8.09 6.87
CA PHE A 37 -6.32 -7.23 7.13
C PHE A 37 -7.52 -8.17 7.39
N PRO A 38 -8.09 -8.20 8.60
CA PRO A 38 -9.07 -9.22 8.92
C PRO A 38 -10.37 -8.90 8.19
N LYS A 39 -10.93 -9.90 7.49
CA LYS A 39 -12.20 -9.77 6.74
C LYS A 39 -13.35 -9.26 7.64
N SER A 40 -13.24 -9.41 8.96
CA SER A 40 -14.14 -8.83 9.98
C SER A 40 -14.23 -7.30 9.99
N LYS A 41 -13.33 -6.57 9.32
CA LYS A 41 -13.47 -5.11 9.14
C LYS A 41 -14.37 -4.71 7.96
N LEU A 42 -14.73 -5.62 7.05
CA LEU A 42 -15.60 -5.36 5.90
C LEU A 42 -17.06 -5.82 6.13
N VAL A 43 -17.49 -5.90 7.39
CA VAL A 43 -18.87 -6.22 7.74
C VAL A 43 -19.74 -4.97 7.50
N PRO A 44 -20.78 -5.04 6.64
CA PRO A 44 -21.79 -3.99 6.57
C PRO A 44 -22.39 -3.80 7.96
N LYS A 45 -22.54 -2.56 8.44
CA LYS A 45 -23.43 -2.34 9.59
C LYS A 45 -24.83 -2.79 9.17
N GLU A 46 -25.52 -3.57 10.01
CA GLU A 46 -26.88 -4.08 9.75
C GLU A 46 -27.97 -2.99 9.87
N SER A 47 -27.69 -1.85 9.27
CA SER A 47 -28.68 -0.85 8.90
C SER A 47 -29.25 -1.26 7.54
N TRP A 48 -30.49 -1.77 7.56
CA TRP A 48 -31.29 -2.12 6.38
C TRP A 48 -31.54 -0.92 5.42
N PHE A 49 -31.08 0.28 5.80
CA PHE A 49 -31.17 1.52 5.03
C PHE A 49 -29.87 1.92 4.32
N GLN A 50 -28.76 1.20 4.51
CA GLN A 50 -27.46 1.63 4.02
C GLN A 50 -27.15 1.09 2.61
N VAL A 51 -27.52 1.88 1.59
CA VAL A 51 -27.25 1.60 0.17
C VAL A 51 -25.74 1.40 -0.05
N PRO A 52 -25.30 0.27 -0.66
CA PRO A 52 -23.88 0.05 -1.00
C PRO A 52 -23.32 1.17 -1.89
N CYS A 53 -22.03 1.46 -1.76
CA CYS A 53 -21.34 2.50 -2.53
C CYS A 53 -21.81 3.96 -2.28
N LEU A 54 -22.94 4.18 -1.60
CA LEU A 54 -23.48 5.51 -1.30
C LEU A 54 -22.76 6.17 -0.10
N LYS A 55 -21.45 6.39 -0.25
CA LYS A 55 -20.59 7.02 0.75
C LYS A 55 -19.82 8.19 0.15
N GLY A 56 -19.97 9.37 0.75
CA GLY A 56 -19.18 10.54 0.42
C GLY A 56 -17.69 10.37 0.76
N LEU A 57 -16.83 11.02 -0.02
CA LEU A 57 -15.38 11.08 0.19
C LEU A 57 -15.00 12.48 0.67
N LYS A 58 -14.18 12.57 1.72
CA LYS A 58 -13.68 13.84 2.25
C LYS A 58 -12.80 14.56 1.22
N ASN A 59 -12.99 15.86 1.04
CA ASN A 59 -12.07 16.69 0.26
C ASN A 59 -10.86 17.05 1.14
N HIS A 60 -9.66 16.78 0.64
CA HIS A 60 -8.39 17.01 1.35
C HIS A 60 -7.62 18.25 0.83
N GLY A 61 -8.31 19.15 0.12
CA GLY A 61 -7.75 20.35 -0.49
C GLY A 61 -7.50 20.13 -1.98
N ASN A 62 -8.44 20.60 -2.80
CA ASN A 62 -8.44 20.41 -4.25
C ASN A 62 -8.38 18.94 -4.70
N THR A 63 -9.00 18.01 -3.95
CA THR A 63 -9.08 16.57 -4.29
C THR A 63 -10.48 16.13 -4.76
N ASP A 64 -11.36 17.09 -5.02
CA ASP A 64 -12.72 16.86 -5.54
C ASP A 64 -12.74 16.18 -6.91
N TYR A 65 -11.81 16.54 -7.81
CA TYR A 65 -11.64 15.86 -9.09
C TYR A 65 -11.33 14.36 -8.92
N PHE A 66 -10.49 14.01 -7.93
CA PHE A 66 -10.13 12.63 -7.65
C PHE A 66 -11.27 11.89 -6.95
N ASN A 67 -11.97 12.58 -6.03
CA ASN A 67 -13.16 12.02 -5.40
C ASN A 67 -14.25 11.71 -6.44
N ALA A 68 -14.49 12.59 -7.41
CA ALA A 68 -15.42 12.34 -8.52
C ALA A 68 -14.99 11.15 -9.38
N LEU A 69 -13.69 11.03 -9.72
CA LEU A 69 -13.14 9.87 -10.43
C LEU A 69 -13.37 8.57 -9.66
N MET A 70 -13.10 8.56 -8.35
CA MET A 70 -13.31 7.39 -7.50
C MET A 70 -14.79 6.99 -7.40
N GLN A 71 -15.72 7.96 -7.33
CA GLN A 71 -17.17 7.70 -7.38
C GLN A 71 -17.58 7.08 -8.72
N CYS A 72 -17.09 7.61 -9.85
CA CYS A 72 -17.38 7.05 -11.16
C CYS A 72 -16.86 5.61 -11.31
N LEU A 73 -15.62 5.34 -10.88
CA LEU A 73 -15.02 4.01 -10.97
C LEU A 73 -15.66 3.00 -9.99
N ALA A 74 -16.07 3.45 -8.79
CA ALA A 74 -16.78 2.60 -7.84
C ALA A 74 -18.22 2.30 -8.27
N GLY A 75 -18.87 3.18 -9.04
CA GLY A 75 -20.17 2.94 -9.67
C GLY A 75 -20.15 2.07 -10.92
N CYS A 76 -18.97 1.66 -11.41
CA CYS A 76 -18.85 0.70 -12.51
C CYS A 76 -19.00 -0.73 -12.00
N ASP A 77 -20.21 -1.28 -11.97
CA ASP A 77 -20.54 -2.59 -11.37
C ASP A 77 -19.53 -3.71 -11.67
N ARG A 78 -19.19 -3.93 -12.95
CA ARG A 78 -18.23 -4.99 -13.35
C ARG A 78 -16.82 -4.75 -12.83
N LEU A 79 -16.38 -3.50 -12.71
CA LEU A 79 -15.08 -3.15 -12.14
C LEU A 79 -15.11 -3.36 -10.62
N ALA A 80 -16.19 -2.93 -9.97
CA ALA A 80 -16.38 -3.14 -8.53
C ALA A 80 -16.42 -4.63 -8.18
N GLU A 81 -17.25 -5.43 -8.84
CA GLU A 81 -17.35 -6.89 -8.68
C GLU A 81 -15.97 -7.56 -8.84
N PHE A 82 -15.26 -7.27 -9.93
CA PHE A 82 -13.91 -7.78 -10.17
C PHE A 82 -12.95 -7.45 -9.02
N LEU A 83 -12.96 -6.21 -8.52
CA LEU A 83 -12.10 -5.77 -7.42
C LEU A 83 -12.55 -6.25 -6.03
N LEU A 84 -13.82 -6.62 -5.86
CA LEU A 84 -14.39 -7.19 -4.62
C LEU A 84 -14.07 -8.68 -4.50
N CYS A 85 -14.23 -9.45 -5.58
CA CYS A 85 -14.18 -10.91 -5.57
C CYS A 85 -12.77 -11.54 -5.64
N ASN A 86 -11.73 -10.77 -5.99
CA ASN A 86 -10.38 -11.28 -6.23
C ASN A 86 -9.36 -10.76 -5.21
N ASP A 87 -8.47 -11.60 -4.68
CA ASP A 87 -7.48 -11.23 -3.66
C ASP A 87 -6.21 -10.55 -4.23
N PHE A 88 -6.37 -9.49 -5.02
CA PHE A 88 -5.26 -8.75 -5.64
C PHE A 88 -4.28 -8.11 -4.64
N VAL A 89 -4.76 -7.71 -3.46
CA VAL A 89 -4.00 -6.93 -2.47
C VAL A 89 -2.95 -7.78 -1.74
N GLU A 90 -3.11 -9.11 -1.69
CA GLU A 90 -2.18 -9.98 -0.95
C GLU A 90 -0.82 -10.14 -1.64
N TYR A 91 -0.80 -10.12 -2.97
CA TYR A 91 0.40 -10.36 -3.78
C TYR A 91 0.94 -9.11 -4.48
N ASN A 92 0.12 -8.09 -4.68
CA ASN A 92 0.55 -6.84 -5.31
C ASN A 92 1.22 -5.91 -4.28
N LYS A 93 2.43 -5.43 -4.57
CA LYS A 93 3.16 -4.47 -3.71
C LYS A 93 2.92 -3.00 -4.10
N ASN A 94 2.23 -2.73 -5.21
CA ASN A 94 2.00 -1.38 -5.69
C ASN A 94 1.04 -0.60 -4.77
N ILE A 95 1.53 0.47 -4.15
CA ILE A 95 0.81 1.24 -3.13
C ILE A 95 -0.39 1.97 -3.72
N ILE A 96 -0.29 2.50 -4.94
CA ILE A 96 -1.38 3.18 -5.65
C ILE A 96 -2.53 2.19 -5.86
N PHE A 97 -2.23 1.06 -6.51
CA PHE A 97 -3.21 0.02 -6.80
C PHE A 97 -3.87 -0.53 -5.53
N ASN A 98 -3.08 -0.86 -4.50
CA ASN A 98 -3.64 -1.36 -3.24
C ASN A 98 -4.53 -0.33 -2.54
N SER A 99 -4.19 0.96 -2.59
CA SER A 99 -5.02 2.01 -1.99
C SER A 99 -6.29 2.25 -2.79
N PHE A 100 -6.20 2.25 -4.13
CA PHE A 100 -7.34 2.30 -5.05
C PHE A 100 -8.35 1.16 -4.82
N VAL A 101 -7.88 -0.09 -4.81
CA VAL A 101 -8.74 -1.27 -4.59
C VAL A 101 -9.40 -1.23 -3.21
N ASN A 102 -8.64 -0.89 -2.16
CA ASN A 102 -9.22 -0.77 -0.82
C ASN A 102 -10.20 0.40 -0.69
N THR A 103 -10.04 1.48 -1.47
CA THR A 103 -11.04 2.57 -1.53
C THR A 103 -12.36 2.07 -2.09
N ILE A 104 -12.35 1.41 -3.26
CA ILE A 104 -13.57 0.87 -3.88
C ILE A 104 -14.25 -0.15 -2.96
N ARG A 105 -13.48 -1.07 -2.36
CA ARG A 105 -14.01 -2.00 -1.34
C ARG A 105 -14.66 -1.26 -0.18
N CYS A 106 -14.00 -0.24 0.36
CA CYS A 106 -14.53 0.55 1.47
C CYS A 106 -15.80 1.33 1.08
N MET A 107 -15.93 1.81 -0.15
CA MET A 107 -17.17 2.44 -0.64
C MET A 107 -18.32 1.44 -0.65
N TRP A 108 -18.14 0.27 -1.27
CA TRP A 108 -19.17 -0.76 -1.37
C TRP A 108 -19.64 -1.28 -0.02
N PHE A 109 -18.74 -1.41 0.96
CA PHE A 109 -19.09 -1.79 2.33
C PHE A 109 -19.40 -0.61 3.28
N ASN A 110 -19.56 0.61 2.75
CA ASN A 110 -19.82 1.85 3.52
C ASN A 110 -18.82 2.15 4.66
N ASN A 111 -17.62 1.59 4.54
CA ASN A 111 -16.60 1.50 5.57
C ASN A 111 -15.98 2.86 5.93
N THR A 112 -15.71 3.11 7.21
CA THR A 112 -15.10 4.37 7.69
C THR A 112 -13.67 4.60 7.22
N PHE A 113 -12.92 3.57 6.82
CA PHE A 113 -11.56 3.70 6.30
C PHE A 113 -11.49 4.21 4.84
N VAL A 114 -12.64 4.49 4.19
CA VAL A 114 -12.67 4.96 2.80
C VAL A 114 -11.83 6.21 2.57
N ASP A 115 -11.87 7.17 3.50
CA ASP A 115 -11.18 8.46 3.38
C ASP A 115 -9.65 8.26 3.51
N GLU A 116 -9.23 7.35 4.39
CA GLU A 116 -7.81 6.99 4.56
C GLU A 116 -7.25 6.38 3.27
N PHE A 117 -7.94 5.38 2.69
CA PHE A 117 -7.49 4.74 1.46
C PHE A 117 -7.57 5.68 0.24
N CYS A 118 -8.62 6.51 0.14
CA CYS A 118 -8.75 7.48 -0.93
C CYS A 118 -7.61 8.51 -0.89
N HIS A 119 -7.38 9.11 0.29
CA HIS A 119 -6.30 10.07 0.49
C HIS A 119 -4.92 9.44 0.24
N LYS A 120 -4.72 8.19 0.66
CA LYS A 120 -3.48 7.44 0.39
C LYS A 120 -3.27 7.19 -1.10
N ALA A 121 -4.32 6.84 -1.85
CA ALA A 121 -4.25 6.63 -3.29
C ALA A 121 -3.80 7.92 -4.01
N ILE A 122 -4.49 9.05 -3.80
CA ILE A 122 -4.11 10.31 -4.45
C ILE A 122 -2.73 10.81 -4.00
N ARG A 123 -2.37 10.65 -2.72
CA ARG A 123 -1.04 11.02 -2.23
C ARG A 123 0.07 10.19 -2.89
N SER A 124 -0.13 8.89 -3.06
CA SER A 124 0.82 8.06 -3.81
C SER A 124 0.89 8.44 -5.29
N ILE A 125 -0.23 8.73 -5.94
CA ILE A 125 -0.25 9.23 -7.33
C ILE A 125 0.52 10.56 -7.45
N SER A 126 0.27 11.51 -6.54
CA SER A 126 0.95 12.81 -6.50
C SER A 126 2.46 12.71 -6.27
N ASN A 127 2.96 11.65 -5.62
CA ASN A 127 4.39 11.42 -5.43
C ASN A 127 5.05 10.89 -6.71
N GLU A 128 4.35 10.06 -7.50
CA GLU A 128 4.86 9.52 -8.77
C GLU A 128 4.64 10.50 -9.95
N ASN A 129 3.64 11.39 -9.87
CA ASN A 129 3.30 12.35 -10.92
C ASN A 129 2.79 13.68 -10.33
N SER A 130 3.59 14.73 -10.49
CA SER A 130 3.32 16.09 -10.02
C SER A 130 2.10 16.78 -10.67
N THR A 131 1.55 16.24 -11.75
CA THR A 131 0.28 16.73 -12.33
C THR A 131 -0.87 16.63 -11.32
N PHE A 132 -0.80 15.67 -10.40
CA PHE A 132 -1.83 15.39 -9.40
C PHE A 132 -1.54 16.01 -8.03
N CYS A 133 -0.74 17.08 -7.98
CA CYS A 133 -0.34 17.76 -6.74
C CYS A 133 -1.51 18.11 -5.81
N LEU A 134 -1.45 17.56 -4.59
CA LEU A 134 -2.36 17.91 -3.50
C LEU A 134 -2.29 19.42 -3.19
N GLY A 135 -3.44 20.09 -3.07
CA GLY A 135 -3.52 21.50 -2.66
C GLY A 135 -3.57 22.54 -3.79
N SER A 136 -3.45 22.16 -5.07
CA SER A 136 -3.65 23.08 -6.20
C SER A 136 -4.79 22.62 -7.11
N GLN A 137 -5.72 23.50 -7.45
CA GLN A 137 -6.76 23.20 -8.44
C GLN A 137 -6.13 23.23 -9.84
N HIS A 138 -6.37 22.21 -10.66
CA HIS A 138 -5.79 22.12 -12.00
C HIS A 138 -6.43 23.15 -12.94
N VAL A 139 -5.76 24.28 -13.14
CA VAL A 139 -6.15 25.29 -14.14
C VAL A 139 -5.64 24.83 -15.50
N PHE A 140 -6.56 24.37 -16.36
CA PHE A 140 -6.28 24.27 -17.79
C PHE A 140 -6.04 25.68 -18.35
N LYS A 141 -4.90 25.86 -19.03
CA LYS A 141 -4.58 27.05 -19.84
C LYS A 141 -4.71 26.70 -21.32
#